data_AF-A0A535X569-F1
#
_entry.id   AF-A0A535X569-F1
#
_cell.length_a   1.000
_cell.length_b   1.000
_cell.length_c   1.000
_cell.angle_alpha   90.00
_cell.angle_beta   90.00
_cell.angle_gamma   90.00
#
_symmetry.space_group_name_H-M   'P 1'
#
loop_
_entity.id
_entity.type
_entity.pdbx_description
1 polymer ?
#
loop_
_entity_poly.entity_id
_entity_poly.type
_entity_poly.pdbx_seq_one_letter_code
_entity_poly.pdbx_strand_id
1 'polypeptide(L)'
;MVLPAFTVIGFVAVAVNPVLATALFLFIVRNGLQTGLDDPAQNVLGGALPAQVVPRLKFLLDNAVLPGAAAVSGAGLLLLQAAVVANVEVLALTGIALAVLLVLAAWWVRSLYVDAIYSRLRTHALSLADFQQAVGRPTPDQIVELQGYIRGADDKTRQFAAAALAKASPDAFASMAPELLTSPDPIVRRLVFQMAPPDSIALDQLESARDDQDGWVRAAAAIAGVMSKDRWEGSDEVLRSLDESDAPRDRAAAAWAAAFVADGVTVVKAMGDADPLVRLEGIRAFARMKGEVPAVAGVLIECMRDGEVEV
;
A
#
# COMPACT_ATOMS: atom_id res chain seq x y z
N MET A 1 -10.83 4.34 14.92
CA MET A 1 -12.02 5.21 14.95
C MET A 1 -12.85 5.05 16.22
N VAL A 2 -12.94 3.86 16.83
CA VAL A 2 -13.73 3.62 18.04
C VAL A 2 -13.25 4.46 19.24
N LEU A 3 -11.96 4.39 19.59
CA LEU A 3 -11.41 5.11 20.75
C LEU A 3 -11.56 6.66 20.67
N PRO A 4 -11.25 7.33 19.55
CA PRO A 4 -11.50 8.77 19.40
C PRO A 4 -12.98 9.17 19.50
N ALA A 5 -13.90 8.34 18.99
CA ALA A 5 -15.33 8.64 19.06
C ALA A 5 -15.87 8.54 20.51
N PHE A 6 -15.48 7.49 21.24
CA PHE A 6 -15.90 7.29 22.63
C PHE A 6 -15.29 8.34 23.59
N THR A 7 -14.11 8.86 23.29
CA THR A 7 -13.51 9.97 24.06
C THR A 7 -14.25 11.29 23.82
N VAL A 8 -14.65 11.61 22.58
CA VAL A 8 -15.53 12.77 22.30
C VAL A 8 -16.84 12.66 23.07
N ILE A 9 -17.51 11.50 23.03
CA ILE A 9 -18.78 11.26 23.74
C ILE A 9 -18.61 11.44 25.25
N GLY A 10 -17.51 10.93 25.82
CA GLY A 10 -17.21 11.07 27.24
C GLY A 10 -17.00 12.53 27.67
N PHE A 11 -16.25 13.32 26.89
CA PHE A 11 -16.03 14.74 27.20
C PHE A 11 -17.29 15.60 27.01
N VAL A 12 -18.13 15.30 26.01
CA VAL A 12 -19.43 15.95 25.84
C VAL A 12 -20.37 15.62 27.00
N ALA A 13 -20.38 14.38 27.47
CA ALA A 13 -21.20 13.98 28.62
C ALA A 13 -20.75 14.69 29.92
N VAL A 14 -19.45 14.90 30.11
CA VAL A 14 -18.91 15.68 31.24
C VAL A 14 -19.23 17.18 31.11
N ALA A 15 -19.22 17.73 29.89
CA ALA A 15 -19.60 19.13 29.64
C ALA A 15 -21.08 19.41 29.97
N VAL A 16 -21.97 18.45 29.68
CA VAL A 16 -23.42 18.58 29.90
C VAL A 16 -23.81 18.27 31.34
N ASN A 17 -23.16 17.28 31.98
CA ASN A 17 -23.46 16.91 33.36
C ASN A 17 -22.21 16.36 34.08
N PRO A 18 -21.46 17.19 34.82
CA PRO A 18 -20.22 16.80 35.50
C PRO A 18 -20.53 16.03 36.79
N VAL A 19 -20.93 14.75 36.66
CA VAL A 19 -21.23 13.85 37.77
C VAL A 19 -20.24 12.69 37.78
N LEU A 20 -20.06 12.05 38.94
CA LEU A 20 -19.17 10.90 39.13
C LEU A 20 -19.33 9.82 38.02
N ALA A 21 -20.56 9.59 37.53
CA ALA A 21 -20.85 8.61 36.50
C ALA A 21 -20.22 8.95 35.12
N THR A 22 -20.21 10.22 34.72
CA THR A 22 -19.62 10.65 33.43
C THR A 22 -18.09 10.65 33.49
N ALA A 23 -17.52 10.97 34.66
CA ALA A 23 -16.09 10.80 34.92
C ALA A 23 -15.66 9.31 34.96
N LEU A 24 -16.46 8.43 35.56
CA LEU A 24 -16.25 6.97 35.55
C LEU A 24 -16.32 6.41 34.13
N PHE A 25 -17.24 6.92 33.30
CA PHE A 25 -17.32 6.52 31.90
C PHE A 25 -16.04 6.88 31.13
N LEU A 26 -15.51 8.09 31.27
CA LEU A 26 -14.22 8.46 30.67
C LEU A 26 -13.06 7.60 31.19
N PHE A 27 -13.07 7.26 32.49
CA PHE A 27 -12.07 6.37 33.08
C PHE A 27 -12.15 4.95 32.50
N ILE A 28 -13.36 4.41 32.30
CA ILE A 28 -13.59 3.10 31.67
C ILE A 28 -13.22 3.13 30.19
N VAL A 29 -13.53 4.20 29.46
CA VAL A 29 -13.10 4.37 28.07
C VAL A 29 -11.59 4.41 27.98
N ARG A 30 -10.92 5.21 28.83
CA ARG A 30 -9.46 5.29 28.85
C ARG A 30 -8.83 3.96 29.22
N ASN A 31 -9.19 3.35 30.35
CA ASN A 31 -8.51 2.14 30.80
C ASN A 31 -8.98 0.89 30.06
N GLY A 32 -10.27 0.76 29.77
CA GLY A 32 -10.86 -0.42 29.14
C GLY A 32 -10.59 -0.51 27.64
N LEU A 33 -10.74 0.59 26.88
CA LEU A 33 -10.46 0.55 25.44
C LEU A 33 -8.96 0.67 25.12
N GLN A 34 -8.18 1.44 25.89
CA GLN A 34 -6.75 1.57 25.61
C GLN A 34 -6.01 0.24 25.88
N THR A 35 -6.22 -0.38 27.05
CA THR A 35 -5.55 -1.67 27.35
C THR A 35 -6.21 -2.89 26.70
N GLY A 36 -7.52 -2.83 26.43
CA GLY A 36 -8.27 -3.96 25.86
C GLY A 36 -8.28 -4.02 24.33
N LEU A 37 -8.08 -2.91 23.64
CA LEU A 37 -8.15 -2.84 22.17
C LEU A 37 -6.94 -2.16 21.53
N ASP A 38 -6.42 -1.08 22.11
CA ASP A 38 -5.35 -0.29 21.50
C ASP A 38 -3.98 -0.95 21.69
N ASP A 39 -3.65 -1.44 22.90
CA ASP A 39 -2.39 -2.14 23.18
C ASP A 39 -2.24 -3.47 22.36
N PRO A 40 -3.28 -4.32 22.24
CA PRO A 40 -3.23 -5.48 21.34
C PRO A 40 -3.11 -5.09 19.87
N ALA A 41 -3.86 -4.07 19.42
CA ALA A 41 -3.79 -3.58 18.04
C ALA A 41 -2.41 -3.01 17.70
N GLN A 42 -1.78 -2.25 18.61
CA GLN A 42 -0.42 -1.75 18.44
C GLN A 42 0.61 -2.88 18.41
N ASN A 43 0.44 -3.93 19.22
CA ASN A 43 1.32 -5.09 19.19
C ASN A 43 1.21 -5.90 17.89
N VAL A 44 -0.02 -6.03 17.35
CA VAL A 44 -0.25 -6.69 16.05
C VAL A 44 0.28 -5.83 14.89
N LEU A 45 0.03 -4.51 14.91
CA LEU A 45 0.51 -3.58 13.89
C LEU A 45 2.03 -3.38 13.94
N GLY A 46 2.63 -3.44 15.13
CA GLY A 46 4.07 -3.43 15.34
C GLY A 46 4.79 -4.64 14.74
N GLY A 47 4.09 -5.78 14.66
CA GLY A 47 4.59 -7.00 13.99
C GLY A 47 4.61 -6.91 12.46
N ALA A 48 3.88 -5.96 11.85
CA ALA A 48 3.83 -5.77 10.40
C ALA A 48 4.89 -4.76 9.88
N LEU A 49 5.67 -4.14 10.77
CA LEU A 49 6.73 -3.20 10.42
C LEU A 49 8.06 -3.95 10.25
N PRO A 50 8.93 -3.58 9.28
CA PRO A 50 10.19 -4.26 9.06
C PRO A 50 11.06 -4.30 10.32
N ALA A 51 11.64 -5.46 10.64
CA ALA A 51 12.41 -5.70 11.87
C ALA A 51 13.59 -4.71 12.08
N GLN A 52 14.06 -4.06 11.02
CA GLN A 52 15.14 -3.07 11.07
C GLN A 52 14.66 -1.67 11.50
N VAL A 53 13.37 -1.37 11.29
CA VAL A 53 12.77 -0.05 11.54
C VAL A 53 12.07 -0.02 12.90
N VAL A 54 11.45 -1.13 13.32
CA VAL A 54 10.74 -1.27 14.60
C VAL A 54 11.55 -0.76 15.80
N PRO A 55 12.83 -1.13 16.00
CA PRO A 55 13.59 -0.69 17.17
C PRO A 55 13.86 0.82 17.16
N ARG A 56 14.11 1.43 15.98
CA ARG A 56 14.38 2.86 15.84
C ARG A 56 13.12 3.70 16.04
N LEU A 57 12.01 3.23 15.51
CA LEU A 57 10.71 3.89 15.63
C LEU A 57 10.19 3.79 17.07
N LYS A 58 10.33 2.63 17.70
CA LYS A 58 10.02 2.44 19.13
C LYS A 58 10.91 3.31 20.01
N PHE A 59 12.21 3.40 19.72
CA PHE A 59 13.12 4.29 20.43
C PHE A 59 12.72 5.76 20.32
N LEU A 60 12.35 6.24 19.13
CA LEU A 60 11.84 7.60 18.93
C LEU A 60 10.51 7.84 19.65
N LEU A 61 9.60 6.86 19.60
CA LEU A 61 8.30 6.94 20.25
C LEU A 61 8.47 7.03 21.77
N ASP A 62 9.24 6.11 22.36
CA ASP A 62 9.40 5.97 23.81
C ASP A 62 10.27 7.08 24.42
N ASN A 63 11.26 7.60 23.71
CA ASN A 63 12.22 8.57 24.26
C ASN A 63 11.99 10.02 23.82
N ALA A 64 11.29 10.26 22.71
CA ALA A 64 11.06 11.62 22.22
C ALA A 64 9.58 11.96 22.17
N VAL A 65 8.76 11.12 21.53
CA VAL A 65 7.35 11.47 21.25
C VAL A 65 6.48 11.37 22.49
N LEU A 66 6.48 10.25 23.22
CA LEU A 66 5.67 10.08 24.43
C LEU A 66 6.09 11.03 25.56
N PRO A 67 7.40 11.18 25.87
CA PRO A 67 7.83 12.13 26.90
C PRO A 67 7.58 13.58 26.47
N GLY A 68 7.81 13.90 25.19
CA GLY A 68 7.55 15.24 24.63
C GLY A 68 6.07 15.59 24.66
N ALA A 69 5.19 14.68 24.25
CA ALA A 69 3.75 14.86 24.32
C ALA A 69 3.27 15.02 25.77
N ALA A 70 3.82 14.23 26.71
CA ALA A 70 3.52 14.37 28.14
C ALA A 70 3.96 15.73 28.69
N ALA A 71 5.15 16.21 28.32
CA ALA A 71 5.66 17.52 28.72
C ALA A 71 4.81 18.67 28.17
N VAL A 72 4.43 18.62 26.89
CA VAL A 72 3.56 19.63 26.25
C VAL A 72 2.17 19.60 26.87
N SER A 73 1.61 18.41 27.11
CA SER A 73 0.29 18.26 27.75
C SER A 73 0.31 18.78 29.19
N GLY A 74 1.37 18.48 29.94
CA GLY A 74 1.57 18.98 31.30
C GLY A 74 1.73 20.49 31.35
N ALA A 75 2.50 21.07 30.43
CA ALA A 75 2.64 22.53 30.30
C ALA A 75 1.31 23.21 29.93
N GLY A 76 0.54 22.62 29.02
CA GLY A 76 -0.79 23.10 28.67
C GLY A 76 -1.76 23.07 29.85
N LEU A 77 -1.75 21.98 30.64
CA LEU A 77 -2.55 21.88 31.86
C LEU A 77 -2.14 22.88 32.93
N LEU A 78 -0.83 23.14 33.09
CA LEU A 78 -0.32 24.15 34.03
C LEU A 78 -0.77 25.56 33.63
N LEU A 79 -0.74 25.91 32.34
CA LEU A 79 -1.23 27.19 31.84
C LEU A 79 -2.74 27.36 32.03
N LEU A 80 -3.50 26.26 31.92
CA LEU A 80 -4.96 26.26 32.08
C LEU A 80 -5.42 26.05 33.53
N GLN A 81 -4.51 25.76 34.46
CA GLN A 81 -4.84 25.37 35.83
C GLN A 81 -5.72 26.40 36.55
N ALA A 82 -5.41 27.69 36.43
CA ALA A 82 -6.17 28.75 37.07
C ALA A 82 -7.61 28.87 36.52
N ALA A 83 -7.81 28.61 35.22
CA ALA A 83 -9.12 28.65 34.58
C ALA A 83 -9.95 27.38 34.87
N VAL A 84 -9.29 26.22 34.97
CA VAL A 84 -9.94 24.93 35.28
C VAL A 84 -10.45 24.87 36.71
N VAL A 85 -9.71 25.45 37.68
CA VAL A 85 -10.16 25.54 39.08
C VAL A 85 -11.38 26.45 39.22
N ALA A 86 -11.52 27.45 38.35
CA ALA A 86 -12.62 28.40 38.38
C ALA A 86 -13.89 27.90 37.66
N ASN A 87 -13.76 27.12 36.57
CA ASN A 87 -14.90 26.57 35.85
C ASN A 87 -14.57 25.22 35.17
N VAL A 88 -15.30 24.18 35.56
CA VAL A 88 -15.18 22.81 35.03
C VAL A 88 -15.55 22.73 33.54
N GLU A 89 -16.40 23.61 33.03
CA GLU A 89 -16.76 23.68 31.61
C GLU A 89 -15.55 23.99 30.72
N VAL A 90 -14.57 24.77 31.21
CA VAL A 90 -13.35 25.11 30.46
C VAL A 90 -12.52 23.86 30.19
N LEU A 91 -12.45 22.94 31.16
CA LEU A 91 -11.78 21.65 31.02
C LEU A 91 -12.52 20.74 30.03
N ALA A 92 -13.84 20.74 30.07
CA ALA A 92 -14.65 19.91 29.17
C ALA A 92 -14.55 20.41 27.71
N LEU A 93 -14.60 21.72 27.49
CA LEU A 93 -14.46 22.34 26.16
C LEU A 93 -13.07 22.11 25.56
N THR A 94 -12.00 22.22 26.36
CA THR A 94 -10.65 21.89 25.89
C THR A 94 -10.50 20.41 25.58
N GLY A 95 -11.10 19.53 26.39
CA GLY A 95 -11.17 18.09 26.11
C GLY A 95 -11.88 17.77 24.78
N ILE A 96 -13.01 18.42 24.51
CA ILE A 96 -13.75 18.27 23.24
C ILE A 96 -12.89 18.73 22.05
N ALA A 97 -12.26 19.90 22.14
CA ALA A 97 -11.41 20.43 21.07
C ALA A 97 -10.25 19.49 20.73
N LEU A 98 -9.56 18.96 21.76
CA LEU A 98 -8.48 17.99 21.59
C LEU A 98 -8.97 16.67 21.00
N ALA A 99 -10.15 16.19 21.41
CA ALA A 99 -10.73 14.96 20.89
C ALA A 99 -11.15 15.10 19.41
N VAL A 100 -11.66 16.26 18.99
CA VAL A 100 -11.95 16.56 17.58
C VAL A 100 -10.67 16.60 16.74
N LEU A 101 -9.60 17.24 17.24
CA LEU A 101 -8.30 17.23 16.57
C LEU A 101 -7.75 15.80 16.42
N LEU A 102 -7.92 14.96 17.44
CA LEU A 102 -7.55 13.54 17.39
C LEU A 102 -8.31 12.78 16.31
N VAL A 103 -9.62 13.03 16.16
CA VAL A 103 -10.45 12.42 15.10
C VAL A 103 -9.97 12.86 13.71
N LEU A 104 -9.69 14.15 13.52
CA LEU A 104 -9.18 14.68 12.25
C LEU A 104 -7.82 14.09 11.89
N ALA A 105 -6.90 14.03 12.87
CA ALA A 105 -5.59 13.41 12.69
C ALA A 105 -5.72 11.91 12.36
N ALA A 106 -6.58 11.17 13.06
CA ALA A 106 -6.83 9.75 12.79
C ALA A 106 -7.42 9.51 11.40
N TRP A 107 -8.25 10.43 10.91
CA TRP A 107 -8.80 10.36 9.56
C TRP A 107 -7.73 10.61 8.50
N TRP A 108 -6.88 11.61 8.71
CA TRP A 108 -5.76 11.92 7.82
C TRP A 108 -4.71 10.80 7.77
N VAL A 109 -4.39 10.18 8.90
CA VAL A 109 -3.48 9.02 8.94
C VAL A 109 -4.09 7.81 8.22
N ARG A 110 -5.41 7.63 8.27
CA ARG A 110 -6.09 6.54 7.55
C ARG A 110 -5.96 6.67 6.04
N SER A 111 -6.06 7.88 5.46
CA SER A 111 -5.85 8.05 4.02
C SER A 111 -4.41 7.71 3.62
N LEU A 112 -3.43 8.16 4.40
CA LEU A 112 -2.01 7.84 4.19
C LEU A 112 -1.71 6.34 4.30
N TYR A 113 -2.37 5.64 5.24
CA TYR A 113 -2.20 4.20 5.43
C TYR A 113 -2.77 3.39 4.26
N VAL A 114 -3.95 3.78 3.77
CA VAL A 114 -4.59 3.15 2.61
C VAL A 114 -3.73 3.37 1.36
N ASP A 115 -3.29 4.61 1.11
CA ASP A 115 -2.42 4.93 -0.02
C ASP A 115 -1.06 4.21 0.06
N ALA A 116 -0.50 4.06 1.26
CA ALA A 116 0.74 3.32 1.49
C ALA A 116 0.56 1.80 1.30
N ILE A 117 -0.58 1.22 1.67
CA ILE A 117 -0.89 -0.19 1.37
C ILE A 117 -1.06 -0.38 -0.13
N TYR A 118 -1.78 0.50 -0.82
CA TYR A 118 -1.92 0.45 -2.28
C TYR A 118 -0.57 0.62 -2.98
N SER A 119 0.30 1.52 -2.52
CA SER A 119 1.64 1.70 -3.09
C SER A 119 2.57 0.52 -2.78
N ARG A 120 2.47 -0.10 -1.60
CA ARG A 120 3.26 -1.28 -1.21
C ARG A 120 2.79 -2.58 -1.86
N LEU A 121 1.49 -2.77 -2.06
CA LEU A 121 0.93 -3.85 -2.88
C LEU A 121 1.40 -3.71 -4.34
N ARG A 122 1.43 -2.48 -4.85
CA ARG A 122 1.90 -2.17 -6.21
C ARG A 122 3.42 -2.33 -6.38
N THR A 123 4.21 -2.32 -5.30
CA THR A 123 5.69 -2.38 -5.35
C THR A 123 6.32 -3.72 -4.96
N HIS A 124 5.54 -4.80 -4.80
CA HIS A 124 6.07 -6.18 -4.63
C HIS A 124 7.03 -6.40 -3.43
N ALA A 125 7.00 -5.54 -2.41
CA ALA A 125 7.98 -5.57 -1.31
C ALA A 125 7.35 -5.75 0.09
N LEU A 126 6.31 -6.56 0.20
CA LEU A 126 5.92 -7.17 1.48
C LEU A 126 6.13 -8.68 1.38
N SER A 127 7.28 -9.09 1.93
CA SER A 127 7.66 -10.43 2.36
C SER A 127 6.48 -11.39 2.35
N LEU A 128 6.55 -12.41 1.48
CA LEU A 128 5.57 -13.50 1.42
C LEU A 128 5.29 -14.10 2.80
N ALA A 129 6.28 -14.07 3.70
CA ALA A 129 6.19 -14.62 5.04
C ALA A 129 5.31 -13.78 5.99
N ASP A 130 5.39 -12.44 5.93
CA ASP A 130 4.71 -11.58 6.91
C ASP A 130 3.19 -11.48 6.64
N PHE A 131 2.77 -11.54 5.37
CA PHE A 131 1.34 -11.56 5.02
C PHE A 131 0.68 -12.91 5.34
N GLN A 132 1.37 -14.03 5.09
CA GLN A 132 0.89 -15.36 5.50
C GLN A 132 0.79 -15.46 7.03
N GLN A 133 1.70 -14.81 7.76
CA GLN A 133 1.69 -14.80 9.22
C GLN A 133 0.60 -13.88 9.81
N ALA A 134 0.24 -12.79 9.13
CA ALA A 134 -0.79 -11.84 9.61
C ALA A 134 -2.23 -12.23 9.24
N VAL A 135 -2.45 -12.89 8.09
CA VAL A 135 -3.79 -13.18 7.57
C VAL A 135 -4.23 -14.62 7.84
N GLY A 136 -3.28 -15.52 8.13
CA GLY A 136 -3.57 -16.96 8.19
C GLY A 136 -3.89 -17.52 6.80
N ARG A 137 -4.08 -18.85 6.70
CA ARG A 137 -4.58 -19.46 5.46
C ARG A 137 -6.09 -19.18 5.37
N PRO A 138 -6.58 -18.61 4.26
CA PRO A 138 -8.01 -18.36 4.10
C PRO A 138 -8.80 -19.67 4.18
N THR A 139 -10.00 -19.61 4.76
CA THR A 139 -10.90 -20.77 4.77
C THR A 139 -11.42 -21.04 3.35
N PRO A 140 -11.84 -22.27 3.02
CA PRO A 140 -12.45 -22.58 1.72
C PRO A 140 -13.62 -21.65 1.37
N ASP A 141 -14.44 -21.27 2.35
CA ASP A 141 -15.57 -20.36 2.16
C ASP A 141 -15.12 -18.94 1.77
N GLN A 142 -14.04 -18.43 2.36
CA GLN A 142 -13.47 -17.12 2.02
C GLN A 142 -12.86 -17.12 0.62
N ILE A 143 -12.27 -18.25 0.19
CA ILE A 143 -11.80 -18.41 -1.20
C ILE A 143 -12.99 -18.30 -2.15
N VAL A 144 -14.07 -19.03 -1.89
CA VAL A 144 -15.29 -18.98 -2.73
C VAL A 144 -15.88 -17.57 -2.76
N GLU A 145 -15.89 -16.84 -1.65
CA GLU A 145 -16.36 -15.46 -1.59
C GLU A 145 -15.53 -14.53 -2.49
N LEU A 146 -14.20 -14.63 -2.41
CA LEU A 146 -13.29 -13.86 -3.28
C LEU A 146 -13.51 -14.20 -4.76
N GLN A 147 -13.67 -15.48 -5.11
CA GLN A 147 -14.00 -15.89 -6.47
C GLN A 147 -15.35 -15.30 -6.93
N GLY A 148 -16.32 -15.21 -6.02
CA GLY A 148 -17.60 -14.55 -6.27
C GLY A 148 -17.45 -13.07 -6.59
N TYR A 149 -16.66 -12.33 -5.81
CA TYR A 149 -16.38 -10.91 -6.08
C TYR A 149 -15.67 -10.68 -7.40
N ILE A 150 -14.77 -11.58 -7.80
CA ILE A 150 -14.09 -11.48 -9.10
C ILE A 150 -15.10 -11.56 -10.26
N ARG A 151 -16.09 -12.45 -10.17
CA ARG A 151 -17.06 -12.70 -11.25
C ARG A 151 -18.18 -11.66 -11.31
N GLY A 152 -18.65 -11.18 -10.17
CA GLY A 152 -19.90 -10.43 -10.06
C GLY A 152 -19.76 -8.96 -9.67
N ALA A 153 -18.58 -8.50 -9.23
CA ALA A 153 -18.43 -7.15 -8.71
C ALA A 153 -18.03 -6.11 -9.77
N ASP A 154 -18.08 -4.84 -9.36
CA ASP A 154 -17.54 -3.71 -10.12
C ASP A 154 -16.02 -3.83 -10.32
N ASP A 155 -15.46 -3.07 -11.26
CA ASP A 155 -14.07 -3.23 -11.69
C ASP A 155 -13.05 -3.06 -10.54
N LYS A 156 -13.27 -2.12 -9.60
CA LYS A 156 -12.34 -1.92 -8.48
C LYS A 156 -12.38 -3.09 -7.52
N THR A 157 -13.59 -3.55 -7.18
CA THR A 157 -13.78 -4.72 -6.31
C THR A 157 -13.23 -5.98 -6.95
N ARG A 158 -13.40 -6.15 -8.27
CA ARG A 158 -12.83 -7.27 -9.04
C ARG A 158 -11.31 -7.29 -8.97
N GLN A 159 -10.66 -6.15 -9.24
CA GLN A 159 -9.20 -6.02 -9.17
C GLN A 159 -8.67 -6.32 -7.77
N PHE A 160 -9.34 -5.80 -6.74
CA PHE A 160 -8.97 -6.05 -5.36
C PHE A 160 -9.13 -7.53 -4.99
N ALA A 161 -10.26 -8.15 -5.33
CA ALA A 161 -10.52 -9.55 -5.05
C ALA A 161 -9.53 -10.47 -5.79
N ALA A 162 -9.18 -10.16 -7.04
CA ALA A 162 -8.17 -10.88 -7.80
C ALA A 162 -6.79 -10.81 -7.13
N ALA A 163 -6.33 -9.62 -6.76
CA ALA A 163 -5.05 -9.44 -6.08
C ALA A 163 -5.04 -10.09 -4.68
N ALA A 164 -6.14 -9.99 -3.94
CA ALA A 164 -6.30 -10.63 -2.64
C ALA A 164 -6.27 -12.15 -2.75
N LEU A 165 -6.98 -12.73 -3.73
CA LEU A 165 -6.98 -14.17 -3.98
C LEU A 165 -5.58 -14.65 -4.39
N ALA A 166 -4.90 -13.95 -5.31
CA ALA A 166 -3.55 -14.28 -5.73
C ALA A 166 -2.57 -14.32 -4.55
N LYS A 167 -2.72 -13.41 -3.58
CA LYS A 167 -1.87 -13.36 -2.39
C LYS A 167 -2.24 -14.40 -1.34
N ALA A 168 -3.54 -14.61 -1.09
CA ALA A 168 -4.03 -15.46 -0.01
C ALA A 168 -4.08 -16.95 -0.39
N SER A 169 -4.35 -17.27 -1.65
CA SER A 169 -4.39 -18.64 -2.19
C SER A 169 -3.89 -18.67 -3.65
N PRO A 170 -2.55 -18.72 -3.85
CA PRO A 170 -1.95 -18.71 -5.18
C PRO A 170 -2.44 -19.85 -6.09
N ASP A 171 -2.67 -21.04 -5.54
CA ASP A 171 -3.16 -22.20 -6.31
C ASP A 171 -4.61 -21.98 -6.78
N ALA A 172 -5.47 -21.43 -5.91
CA ALA A 172 -6.85 -21.12 -6.28
C ALA A 172 -6.91 -19.99 -7.32
N PHE A 173 -6.00 -19.01 -7.23
CA PHE A 173 -5.87 -17.97 -8.24
C PHE A 173 -5.37 -18.51 -9.58
N ALA A 174 -4.34 -19.35 -9.56
CA ALA A 174 -3.78 -19.98 -10.76
C ALA A 174 -4.83 -20.83 -11.50
N SER A 175 -5.68 -21.57 -10.78
CA SER A 175 -6.77 -22.32 -11.42
C SER A 175 -7.81 -21.45 -12.13
N MET A 176 -7.91 -20.17 -11.76
CA MET A 176 -8.77 -19.19 -12.45
C MET A 176 -8.07 -18.50 -13.63
N ALA A 177 -6.78 -18.72 -13.87
CA ALA A 177 -6.04 -18.02 -14.93
C ALA A 177 -6.74 -18.06 -16.31
N PRO A 178 -7.28 -19.19 -16.80
CA PRO A 178 -8.02 -19.21 -18.07
C PRO A 178 -9.24 -18.28 -18.09
N GLU A 179 -9.96 -18.18 -16.97
CA GLU A 179 -11.12 -17.30 -16.83
C GLU A 179 -10.67 -15.82 -16.78
N LEU A 180 -9.67 -15.50 -15.94
CA LEU A 180 -9.21 -14.14 -15.71
C LEU A 180 -8.53 -13.51 -16.93
N LEU A 181 -7.83 -14.30 -17.74
CA LEU A 181 -7.20 -13.83 -18.97
C LEU A 181 -8.22 -13.46 -20.06
N THR A 182 -9.48 -13.89 -19.93
CA THR A 182 -10.57 -13.44 -20.83
C THR A 182 -11.29 -12.19 -20.33
N SER A 183 -10.92 -11.67 -19.16
CA SER A 183 -11.53 -10.47 -18.59
C SER A 183 -11.38 -9.27 -19.53
N PRO A 184 -12.42 -8.43 -19.69
CA PRO A 184 -12.30 -7.18 -20.43
C PRO A 184 -11.34 -6.19 -19.75
N ASP A 185 -11.16 -6.30 -18.43
CA ASP A 185 -10.30 -5.43 -17.65
C ASP A 185 -8.81 -5.84 -17.81
N PRO A 186 -7.96 -5.00 -18.46
CA PRO A 186 -6.55 -5.30 -18.66
C PRO A 186 -5.78 -5.40 -17.33
N ILE A 187 -6.23 -4.74 -16.26
CA ILE A 187 -5.58 -4.84 -14.96
C ILE A 187 -5.72 -6.27 -14.40
N VAL A 188 -6.90 -6.87 -14.56
CA VAL A 188 -7.13 -8.26 -14.14
C VAL A 188 -6.29 -9.24 -14.96
N ARG A 189 -6.24 -9.08 -16.28
CA ARG A 189 -5.37 -9.92 -17.15
C ARG A 189 -3.90 -9.79 -16.75
N ARG A 190 -3.44 -8.57 -16.51
CA ARG A 190 -2.06 -8.29 -16.06
C ARG A 190 -1.75 -8.93 -14.71
N LEU A 191 -2.69 -8.89 -13.76
CA LEU A 191 -2.52 -9.47 -12.42
C LEU A 191 -2.25 -10.98 -12.49
N VAL A 192 -2.83 -11.69 -13.46
CA VAL A 192 -2.56 -13.12 -13.69
C VAL A 192 -1.07 -13.33 -13.90
N PHE A 193 -0.46 -12.64 -14.86
CA PHE A 193 0.97 -12.81 -15.17
C PHE A 193 1.90 -12.28 -14.07
N GLN A 194 1.47 -11.28 -13.29
CA GLN A 194 2.30 -10.71 -12.22
C GLN A 194 2.31 -11.55 -10.94
N MET A 195 1.21 -12.25 -10.64
CA MET A 195 1.01 -12.85 -9.31
C MET A 195 0.82 -14.36 -9.32
N ALA A 196 0.52 -14.97 -10.47
CA ALA A 196 0.46 -16.42 -10.56
C ALA A 196 1.87 -17.02 -10.33
N PRO A 197 1.95 -18.22 -9.73
CA PRO A 197 3.21 -18.96 -9.65
C PRO A 197 3.88 -19.10 -11.04
N PRO A 198 5.22 -18.95 -11.16
CA PRO A 198 5.91 -18.92 -12.46
C PRO A 198 5.63 -20.10 -13.40
N ASP A 199 5.44 -21.31 -12.85
CA ASP A 199 5.21 -22.52 -13.65
C ASP A 199 3.71 -22.89 -13.76
N SER A 200 2.81 -22.02 -13.28
CA SER A 200 1.36 -22.25 -13.36
C SER A 200 0.71 -21.67 -14.60
N ILE A 201 1.42 -20.79 -15.31
CA ILE A 201 0.97 -20.18 -16.56
C ILE A 201 1.39 -21.07 -17.72
N ALA A 202 0.43 -21.46 -18.55
CA ALA A 202 0.69 -22.33 -19.68
C ALA A 202 1.25 -21.54 -20.89
N LEU A 203 2.03 -22.21 -21.74
CA LEU A 203 2.69 -21.57 -22.89
C LEU A 203 1.68 -20.95 -23.87
N ASP A 204 0.54 -21.59 -24.09
CA ASP A 204 -0.55 -21.07 -24.92
C ASP A 204 -1.15 -19.77 -24.37
N GLN A 205 -1.16 -19.60 -23.04
CA GLN A 205 -1.60 -18.36 -22.39
C GLN A 205 -0.57 -17.23 -22.60
N LEU A 206 0.71 -17.53 -22.58
CA LEU A 206 1.78 -16.57 -22.89
C LEU A 206 1.74 -16.15 -24.37
N GLU A 207 1.63 -17.12 -25.28
CA GLU A 207 1.50 -16.87 -26.71
C GLU A 207 0.24 -16.05 -27.04
N SER A 208 -0.90 -16.34 -26.40
CA SER A 208 -2.12 -15.55 -26.57
C SER A 208 -1.95 -14.10 -26.10
N ALA A 209 -1.25 -13.89 -24.97
CA ALA A 209 -1.00 -12.56 -24.43
C ALA A 209 0.04 -11.76 -25.21
N ARG A 210 0.81 -12.37 -26.11
CA ARG A 210 1.73 -11.68 -27.04
C ARG A 210 1.01 -10.58 -27.82
N ASP A 211 -0.21 -10.87 -28.25
CA ASP A 211 -1.03 -10.01 -29.10
C ASP A 211 -2.12 -9.26 -28.31
N ASP A 212 -1.99 -9.17 -26.98
CA ASP A 212 -2.93 -8.40 -26.16
C ASP A 212 -2.94 -6.91 -26.57
N GLN A 213 -4.12 -6.30 -26.56
CA GLN A 213 -4.30 -4.90 -26.92
C GLN A 213 -3.62 -3.94 -25.94
N ASP A 214 -3.39 -4.37 -24.69
CA ASP A 214 -2.75 -3.55 -23.67
C ASP A 214 -1.27 -3.93 -23.50
N GLY A 215 -0.38 -2.95 -23.75
CA GLY A 215 1.07 -3.10 -23.60
C GLY A 215 1.54 -3.58 -22.24
N TRP A 216 0.82 -3.28 -21.16
CA TRP A 216 1.17 -3.75 -19.82
C TRP A 216 0.84 -5.22 -19.60
N VAL A 217 -0.17 -5.74 -20.28
CA VAL A 217 -0.48 -7.18 -20.26
C VAL A 217 0.61 -7.93 -21.04
N ARG A 218 0.97 -7.46 -22.24
CA ARG A 218 2.07 -8.02 -23.04
C ARG A 218 3.39 -8.03 -22.26
N ALA A 219 3.74 -6.90 -21.63
CA ALA A 219 4.93 -6.79 -20.80
C ALA A 219 4.92 -7.77 -19.63
N ALA A 220 3.79 -7.89 -18.92
CA ALA A 220 3.68 -8.80 -17.79
C ALA A 220 3.79 -10.26 -18.21
N ALA A 221 3.19 -10.64 -19.35
CA ALA A 221 3.32 -11.98 -19.91
C ALA A 221 4.79 -12.29 -20.27
N ALA A 222 5.51 -11.35 -20.91
CA ALA A 222 6.92 -11.53 -21.20
C ALA A 222 7.77 -11.70 -19.93
N ILE A 223 7.49 -10.93 -18.87
CA ILE A 223 8.18 -11.12 -17.57
C ILE A 223 7.89 -12.49 -16.97
N ALA A 224 6.62 -12.92 -16.96
CA ALA A 224 6.24 -14.25 -16.50
C ALA A 224 6.98 -15.34 -17.31
N GLY A 225 7.08 -15.16 -18.63
CA GLY A 225 7.82 -16.03 -19.53
C GLY A 225 9.33 -16.09 -19.26
N VAL A 226 9.96 -14.98 -18.84
CA VAL A 226 11.37 -14.96 -18.41
C VAL A 226 11.57 -15.67 -17.07
N MET A 227 10.60 -15.56 -16.16
CA MET A 227 10.67 -16.13 -14.82
C MET A 227 10.27 -17.61 -14.75
N SER A 228 9.58 -18.13 -15.76
CA SER A 228 9.23 -19.54 -15.92
C SER A 228 10.49 -20.41 -15.94
N LYS A 229 10.38 -21.63 -15.39
CA LYS A 229 11.46 -22.63 -15.47
C LYS A 229 11.86 -22.93 -16.91
N ASP A 230 10.85 -23.09 -17.77
CA ASP A 230 11.02 -23.19 -19.22
C ASP A 230 10.79 -21.79 -19.80
N ARG A 231 11.89 -21.06 -20.00
CA ARG A 231 11.85 -19.68 -20.49
C ARG A 231 11.07 -19.63 -21.81
N TRP A 232 10.10 -18.73 -21.88
CA TRP A 232 9.36 -18.49 -23.11
C TRP A 232 10.22 -17.69 -24.10
N GLU A 233 10.51 -18.28 -25.25
CA GLU A 233 11.35 -17.68 -26.31
C GLU A 233 10.81 -16.33 -26.82
N GLY A 234 9.48 -16.16 -26.83
CA GLY A 234 8.83 -14.92 -27.29
C GLY A 234 9.05 -13.71 -26.38
N SER A 235 9.54 -13.90 -25.15
CA SER A 235 9.64 -12.82 -24.15
C SER A 235 10.51 -11.66 -24.62
N ASP A 236 11.69 -11.95 -25.17
CA ASP A 236 12.65 -10.91 -25.58
C ASP A 236 12.14 -10.11 -26.79
N GLU A 237 11.38 -10.75 -27.67
CA GLU A 237 10.77 -10.08 -28.81
C GLU A 237 9.62 -9.17 -28.39
N VAL A 238 8.78 -9.61 -27.46
CA VAL A 238 7.70 -8.78 -26.91
C VAL A 238 8.27 -7.54 -26.24
N LEU A 239 9.25 -7.69 -25.34
CA LEU A 239 9.84 -6.55 -24.63
C LEU A 239 10.51 -5.56 -25.58
N ARG A 240 11.23 -6.05 -26.59
CA ARG A 240 11.83 -5.20 -27.63
C ARG A 240 10.78 -4.44 -28.43
N SER A 241 9.70 -5.12 -28.84
CA SER A 241 8.61 -4.47 -29.60
C SER A 241 7.91 -3.37 -28.80
N LEU A 242 7.81 -3.51 -27.47
CA LEU A 242 7.26 -2.51 -26.59
C LEU A 242 8.20 -1.31 -26.42
N ASP A 243 9.51 -1.56 -26.28
CA ASP A 243 10.52 -0.51 -26.16
C ASP A 243 10.68 0.31 -27.47
N GLU A 244 10.47 -0.31 -28.62
CA GLU A 244 10.53 0.32 -29.95
C GLU A 244 9.19 0.93 -30.39
N SER A 245 8.11 0.77 -29.61
CA SER A 245 6.78 1.26 -29.97
C SER A 245 6.70 2.80 -30.01
N ASP A 246 5.98 3.33 -30.99
CA ASP A 246 5.65 4.76 -31.06
C ASP A 246 4.71 5.19 -29.92
N ALA A 247 3.95 4.26 -29.34
CA ALA A 247 3.00 4.55 -28.27
C ALA A 247 3.71 4.72 -26.92
N PRO A 248 3.58 5.88 -26.23
CA PRO A 248 4.22 6.09 -24.93
C PRO A 248 3.81 5.08 -23.86
N ARG A 249 2.56 4.60 -23.89
CA ARG A 249 2.08 3.58 -22.94
C ARG A 249 2.82 2.25 -23.06
N ASP A 250 3.23 1.88 -24.27
CA ASP A 250 3.98 0.65 -24.53
C ASP A 250 5.43 0.80 -24.06
N ARG A 251 6.08 1.93 -24.38
CA ARG A 251 7.43 2.22 -23.88
C ARG A 251 7.48 2.31 -22.35
N ALA A 252 6.45 2.87 -21.73
CA ALA A 252 6.32 2.87 -20.27
C ALA A 252 6.16 1.45 -19.70
N ALA A 253 5.43 0.57 -20.38
CA ALA A 253 5.33 -0.83 -20.00
C ALA A 253 6.67 -1.58 -20.16
N ALA A 254 7.42 -1.28 -21.22
CA ALA A 254 8.78 -1.80 -21.41
C ALA A 254 9.73 -1.34 -20.30
N ALA A 255 9.69 -0.05 -19.94
CA ALA A 255 10.48 0.50 -18.84
C ALA A 255 10.16 -0.17 -17.50
N TRP A 256 8.86 -0.41 -17.21
CA TRP A 256 8.45 -1.17 -16.03
C TRP A 256 9.03 -2.59 -16.02
N ALA A 257 8.97 -3.29 -17.15
CA ALA A 257 9.45 -4.65 -17.31
C ALA A 257 10.98 -4.76 -17.22
N ALA A 258 11.71 -3.76 -17.73
CA ALA A 258 13.17 -3.71 -17.73
C ALA A 258 13.79 -3.92 -16.34
N ALA A 259 13.13 -3.42 -15.29
CA ALA A 259 13.59 -3.61 -13.91
C ALA A 259 13.53 -5.07 -13.42
N PHE A 260 12.70 -5.92 -14.02
CA PHE A 260 12.58 -7.34 -13.64
C PHE A 260 13.59 -8.23 -14.36
N VAL A 261 14.06 -7.81 -15.54
CA VAL A 261 15.07 -8.51 -16.34
C VAL A 261 16.46 -7.88 -16.24
N ALA A 262 16.63 -6.89 -15.36
CA ALA A 262 17.86 -6.12 -15.16
C ALA A 262 18.39 -5.46 -16.45
N ASP A 263 17.49 -5.00 -17.32
CA ASP A 263 17.85 -4.27 -18.53
C ASP A 263 18.06 -2.78 -18.23
N GLY A 264 19.29 -2.44 -17.88
CA GLY A 264 19.67 -1.05 -17.61
C GLY A 264 19.62 -0.13 -18.83
N VAL A 265 19.72 -0.67 -20.05
CA VAL A 265 19.72 0.14 -21.29
C VAL A 265 18.34 0.73 -21.52
N THR A 266 17.30 -0.12 -21.45
CA THR A 266 15.91 0.32 -21.56
C THR A 266 15.52 1.30 -20.45
N VAL A 267 16.01 1.09 -19.21
CA VAL A 267 15.77 2.03 -18.11
C VAL A 267 16.38 3.41 -18.38
N VAL A 268 17.65 3.47 -18.82
CA VAL A 268 18.32 4.75 -19.16
C VAL A 268 17.61 5.45 -20.30
N LYS A 269 17.23 4.70 -21.35
CA LYS A 269 16.45 5.23 -22.48
C LYS A 269 15.13 5.82 -22.01
N ALA A 270 14.38 5.11 -21.18
CA ALA A 270 13.09 5.56 -20.66
C ALA A 270 13.19 6.81 -19.80
N MET A 271 14.20 6.91 -18.93
CA MET A 271 14.45 8.12 -18.11
C MET A 271 14.69 9.38 -18.95
N GLY A 272 15.21 9.21 -20.19
CA GLY A 272 15.46 10.30 -21.14
C GLY A 272 14.38 10.44 -22.21
N ASP A 273 13.23 9.76 -22.07
CA ASP A 273 12.16 9.81 -23.07
C ASP A 273 11.51 11.21 -23.14
N ALA A 274 11.02 11.57 -24.32
CA ALA A 274 10.32 12.84 -24.52
C ALA A 274 8.98 12.85 -23.75
N ASP A 275 8.34 11.70 -23.57
CA ASP A 275 7.07 11.58 -22.88
C ASP A 275 7.25 11.42 -21.36
N PRO A 276 6.58 12.26 -20.53
CA PRO A 276 6.75 12.24 -19.08
C PRO A 276 6.27 10.95 -18.41
N LEU A 277 5.28 10.25 -18.99
CA LEU A 277 4.83 8.96 -18.46
C LEU A 277 5.96 7.93 -18.52
N VAL A 278 6.71 7.92 -19.63
CA VAL A 278 7.81 6.99 -19.85
C VAL A 278 8.98 7.33 -18.93
N ARG A 279 9.30 8.63 -18.78
CA ARG A 279 10.32 9.08 -17.82
C ARG A 279 10.01 8.66 -16.39
N LEU A 280 8.78 8.86 -15.94
CA LEU A 280 8.33 8.48 -14.61
C LEU A 280 8.45 6.96 -14.37
N GLU A 281 8.07 6.13 -15.34
CA GLU A 281 8.27 4.68 -15.22
C GLU A 281 9.75 4.29 -15.28
N GLY A 282 10.58 4.98 -16.06
CA GLY A 282 12.03 4.84 -16.05
C GLY A 282 12.64 5.12 -14.67
N ILE A 283 12.23 6.20 -14.00
CA ILE A 283 12.66 6.55 -12.64
C ILE A 283 12.20 5.48 -11.63
N ARG A 284 10.95 5.01 -11.75
CA ARG A 284 10.43 3.91 -10.90
C ARG A 284 11.20 2.62 -11.11
N ALA A 285 11.57 2.29 -12.34
CA ALA A 285 12.36 1.13 -12.70
C ALA A 285 13.79 1.23 -12.13
N PHE A 286 14.44 2.39 -12.29
CA PHE A 286 15.74 2.71 -11.69
C PHE A 286 15.72 2.53 -10.16
N ALA A 287 14.69 3.07 -9.50
CA ALA A 287 14.52 2.93 -8.05
C ALA A 287 14.31 1.46 -7.64
N ARG A 288 13.55 0.67 -8.42
CA ARG A 288 13.36 -0.77 -8.19
C ARG A 288 14.67 -1.54 -8.30
N MET A 289 15.55 -1.16 -9.22
CA MET A 289 16.91 -1.71 -9.37
C MET A 289 17.90 -1.18 -8.31
N LYS A 290 17.44 -0.43 -7.29
CA LYS A 290 18.27 0.15 -6.23
C LYS A 290 19.42 1.03 -6.74
N GLY A 291 19.25 1.61 -7.93
CA GLY A 291 20.26 2.43 -8.58
C GLY A 291 21.41 1.67 -9.24
N GLU A 292 21.34 0.33 -9.31
CA GLU A 292 22.32 -0.52 -9.99
C GLU A 292 22.14 -0.50 -11.52
N VAL A 293 22.15 0.70 -12.11
CA VAL A 293 21.97 0.93 -13.56
C VAL A 293 23.24 1.56 -14.13
N PRO A 294 23.96 0.87 -15.04
CA PRO A 294 25.14 1.43 -15.69
C PRO A 294 24.82 2.71 -16.49
N ALA A 295 25.78 3.64 -16.54
CA ALA A 295 25.71 4.86 -17.36
C ALA A 295 24.52 5.82 -17.08
N VAL A 296 23.85 5.70 -15.92
CA VAL A 296 22.66 6.50 -15.58
C VAL A 296 22.94 7.97 -15.20
N ALA A 297 24.19 8.33 -14.91
CA ALA A 297 24.52 9.63 -14.32
C ALA A 297 24.08 10.83 -15.18
N GLY A 298 24.19 10.73 -16.52
CA GLY A 298 23.79 11.80 -17.43
C GLY A 298 22.29 12.06 -17.38
N VAL A 299 21.49 11.01 -17.60
CA VAL A 299 20.03 11.12 -17.62
C VAL A 299 19.45 11.49 -16.25
N LEU A 300 20.07 11.04 -15.15
CA LEU A 300 19.65 11.43 -13.81
C LEU A 300 19.80 12.94 -13.55
N ILE A 301 20.86 13.56 -14.08
CA ILE A 301 21.06 15.01 -14.00
C ILE A 301 19.99 15.74 -14.82
N GLU A 302 19.59 15.19 -15.96
CA GLU A 302 18.51 15.73 -16.79
C GLU A 302 17.16 15.64 -16.08
N CYS A 303 16.84 14.50 -15.44
CA CYS A 303 15.62 14.36 -14.63
C CYS A 303 15.56 15.38 -13.48
N MET A 304 16.67 15.66 -12.80
CA MET A 304 16.70 16.69 -11.74
C MET A 304 16.48 18.13 -12.26
N ARG A 305 16.63 18.33 -13.58
CA ARG A 305 16.38 19.61 -14.26
C ARG A 305 15.04 19.62 -14.99
N ASP A 306 14.26 18.55 -14.90
CA ASP A 306 12.94 18.45 -15.52
C ASP A 306 12.02 19.54 -14.95
N GLY A 307 11.32 20.22 -15.83
CA GLY A 307 10.35 21.26 -15.46
C GLY A 307 9.01 20.68 -15.00
N GLU A 308 8.76 19.40 -15.27
CA GLU A 308 7.55 18.69 -14.88
C GLU A 308 7.71 18.09 -13.48
N VAL A 309 7.16 18.77 -12.47
CA VAL A 309 7.27 18.41 -11.04
C VAL A 309 6.64 17.05 -10.69
N GLU A 310 5.76 16.52 -11.55
CA GLU A 310 5.09 15.23 -11.34
C GLU A 310 5.93 14.01 -11.78
N VAL A 311 7.08 14.24 -12.45
CA VAL A 311 8.03 13.21 -12.92
C VAL A 311 9.18 13.02 -11.94
#